data_AF-A0A352E099-F1
#
_entry.id   AF-A0A352E099-F1
#
_cell.length_a   1.000
_cell.length_b   1.000
_cell.length_c   1.000
_cell.angle_alpha   90.00
_cell.angle_beta   90.00
_cell.angle_gamma   90.00
#
_symmetry.space_group_name_H-M   'P 1'
#
loop_
_entity.id
_entity.type
_entity.pdbx_description
1 polymer ?
#
loop_
_entity_poly.entity_id
_entity_poly.type
_entity_poly.pdbx_seq_one_letter_code
_entity_poly.pdbx_strand_id
1 'polypeptide(L)'
;MHKPKSSLRLLILLSLLLLSLPPLALTAFVMYRSGARSLKDEAFARLEVVRTITAKSVEHFFATLRNELLVTAGDRSTLAALRAFDTAIASTRPQDEAAADRRAVATEYARGLATELHKRGRSPSIVQPLLDSLDDVAIRLQALYIAGNENPTGSKHLLDSAGDDSTYTAVHADVHPAFRRLLERYGVYDVFLVDAASRRVVYTVFKEVDFGASLASGPLASSGLARVIDAALAEGRPDTVTFSDFEPYAPSYEAPASFIAAPILDGEAVIGAIAFQIPIDTVSDLISETTGMGETGETYAVGPDRLFRSNSRFAADLGVPSTILAP
;
A
#
# COMPACT_ATOMS: atom_id res chain seq x y z
N MET A 1 51.45 -60.41 56.50
CA MET A 1 51.11 -59.06 55.99
C MET A 1 50.18 -59.20 54.79
N HIS A 2 48.93 -58.77 54.96
CA HIS A 2 47.85 -58.82 53.97
C HIS A 2 48.18 -57.92 52.75
N LYS A 3 48.37 -58.49 51.56
CA LYS A 3 48.27 -57.72 50.32
C LYS A 3 46.77 -57.44 50.05
N PRO A 4 46.35 -56.19 49.85
CA PRO A 4 44.94 -55.88 49.68
C PRO A 4 44.44 -56.46 48.34
N LYS A 5 43.54 -57.45 48.40
CA LYS A 5 42.83 -58.04 47.24
C LYS A 5 41.94 -57.03 46.48
N SER A 6 41.93 -55.75 46.89
CA SER A 6 41.16 -54.66 46.26
C SER A 6 41.80 -54.11 44.99
N SER A 7 43.12 -54.24 44.78
CA SER A 7 43.80 -53.59 43.64
C SER A 7 43.46 -54.21 42.28
N LEU A 8 43.34 -55.54 42.19
CA LEU A 8 43.06 -56.24 40.93
C LEU A 8 41.61 -56.03 40.47
N ARG A 9 40.67 -56.07 41.41
CA ARG A 9 39.24 -55.80 41.16
C ARG A 9 39.03 -54.36 40.69
N LEU A 10 39.72 -53.40 41.32
CA LEU A 10 39.69 -52.00 40.93
C LEU A 10 40.27 -51.80 39.52
N LEU A 11 41.37 -52.48 39.17
CA LEU A 11 41.98 -52.40 37.84
C LEU A 11 41.05 -52.91 36.73
N ILE A 12 40.35 -54.02 36.98
CA ILE A 12 39.38 -54.61 36.04
C ILE A 12 38.15 -53.69 35.90
N LEU A 13 37.67 -53.09 36.99
CA LEU A 13 36.57 -52.12 36.93
C LEU A 13 36.95 -50.85 36.15
N LEU A 14 38.18 -50.34 36.33
CA LEU A 14 38.70 -49.18 35.60
C LEU A 14 38.89 -49.48 34.12
N SER A 15 39.36 -50.67 33.75
CA SER A 15 39.52 -51.04 32.34
C SER A 15 38.18 -51.25 31.64
N LEU A 16 37.18 -51.82 32.32
CA LEU A 16 35.80 -51.92 31.81
C LEU A 16 35.15 -50.54 31.65
N LEU A 17 35.41 -49.61 32.58
CA LEU A 17 34.94 -48.22 32.48
C LEU A 17 35.58 -47.50 31.29
N LEU A 18 36.90 -47.56 31.16
CA LEU A 18 37.65 -46.93 30.06
C LEU A 18 37.26 -47.49 28.70
N LEU A 19 36.88 -48.78 28.63
CA LEU A 19 36.45 -49.42 27.38
C LEU A 19 35.01 -49.04 27.00
N SER A 20 34.14 -48.75 27.97
CA SER A 20 32.72 -48.41 27.72
C SER A 20 32.47 -46.92 27.48
N LEU A 21 33.36 -46.03 27.95
CA LEU A 21 33.23 -44.59 27.76
C LEU A 21 33.25 -44.12 26.30
N PRO A 22 34.16 -44.59 25.42
CA PRO A 22 34.22 -44.10 24.03
C PRO A 22 32.97 -44.45 23.20
N PRO A 23 32.41 -45.68 23.23
CA PRO A 23 31.15 -45.99 22.55
C PRO A 23 29.97 -45.17 23.10
N LEU A 24 29.92 -44.94 24.41
CA LEU A 24 28.89 -44.10 25.03
C LEU A 24 29.02 -42.65 24.57
N ALA A 25 30.23 -42.10 24.54
CA ALA A 25 30.49 -40.76 24.04
C ALA A 25 30.15 -40.61 22.56
N LEU A 26 30.48 -41.61 21.74
CA LEU A 26 30.15 -41.64 20.32
C LEU A 26 28.64 -41.69 20.08
N THR A 27 27.92 -42.57 20.80
CA THR A 27 26.46 -42.66 20.70
C THR A 27 25.77 -41.39 21.20
N ALA A 28 26.21 -40.82 22.32
CA ALA A 28 25.74 -39.54 22.82
C ALA A 28 25.98 -38.41 21.80
N PHE A 29 27.16 -38.37 21.16
CA PHE A 29 27.49 -37.39 20.14
C PHE A 29 26.61 -37.54 18.88
N VAL A 30 26.40 -38.78 18.41
CA VAL A 30 25.53 -39.06 17.25
C VAL A 30 24.08 -38.72 17.57
N MET A 31 23.57 -39.10 18.74
CA MET A 31 22.21 -38.77 19.19
C MET A 31 22.02 -37.26 19.33
N TYR A 32 22.98 -36.55 19.92
CA TYR A 32 22.95 -35.10 20.02
C TYR A 32 22.90 -34.44 18.64
N ARG A 33 23.78 -34.86 17.71
CA ARG A 33 23.79 -34.31 16.34
C ARG A 33 22.53 -34.66 15.55
N SER A 34 22.02 -35.87 15.69
CA SER A 34 20.78 -36.30 15.04
C SER A 34 19.59 -35.52 15.58
N GLY A 35 19.46 -35.41 16.90
CA GLY A 35 18.39 -34.65 17.55
C GLY A 35 18.44 -33.17 17.19
N ALA A 36 19.63 -32.55 17.22
CA ALA A 36 19.80 -31.15 16.83
C ALA A 36 19.45 -30.91 15.35
N ARG A 37 19.81 -31.85 14.46
CA ARG A 37 19.44 -31.77 13.04
C ARG A 37 17.92 -31.91 12.84
N SER A 38 17.29 -32.92 13.44
CA SER A 38 15.84 -33.10 13.35
C SER A 38 15.05 -31.91 13.88
N LEU A 39 15.47 -31.33 15.02
CA LEU A 39 14.84 -30.12 15.58
C LEU A 39 14.99 -28.91 14.64
N LYS A 40 16.17 -28.76 14.03
CA LYS A 40 16.41 -27.71 13.03
C LYS A 40 15.53 -27.91 11.80
N ASP A 41 15.49 -29.12 11.25
CA ASP A 41 14.72 -29.44 10.05
C ASP A 41 13.22 -29.21 10.29
N GLU A 42 12.70 -29.61 11.46
CA GLU A 42 11.33 -29.33 11.90
C GLU A 42 11.05 -27.82 12.01
N ALA A 43 11.99 -27.04 12.56
CA ALA A 43 11.85 -25.58 12.63
C ALA A 43 11.81 -24.92 11.24
N PHE A 44 12.66 -25.35 10.31
CA PHE A 44 12.64 -24.85 8.93
C PHE A 44 11.37 -25.25 8.18
N ALA A 45 10.89 -26.49 8.37
CA ALA A 45 9.65 -26.95 7.76
C ALA A 45 8.45 -26.09 8.20
N ARG A 46 8.40 -25.69 9.48
CA ARG A 46 7.37 -24.75 9.99
C ARG A 46 7.45 -23.38 9.32
N LEU A 47 8.66 -22.82 9.17
CA LEU A 47 8.84 -21.54 8.48
C LEU A 47 8.43 -21.62 7.01
N GLU A 48 8.68 -22.74 6.34
CA GLU A 48 8.24 -22.98 4.96
C GLU A 48 6.71 -23.05 4.85
N VAL A 49 6.04 -23.68 5.81
CA VAL A 49 4.58 -23.70 5.90
C VAL A 49 4.03 -22.29 6.08
N VAL A 50 4.57 -21.51 7.03
CA VAL A 50 4.15 -20.11 7.24
C VAL A 50 4.35 -19.29 5.98
N ARG A 51 5.55 -19.33 5.38
CA ARG A 51 5.84 -18.64 4.11
C ARG A 51 4.83 -19.01 3.02
N THR A 52 4.49 -20.29 2.88
CA THR A 52 3.55 -20.76 1.86
C THR A 52 2.13 -20.27 2.12
N ILE A 53 1.69 -20.26 3.38
CA ILE A 53 0.38 -19.73 3.77
C ILE A 53 0.33 -18.22 3.51
N THR A 54 1.33 -17.48 3.97
CA THR A 54 1.42 -16.02 3.76
C THR A 54 1.42 -15.68 2.27
N ALA A 55 2.21 -16.39 1.44
CA ALA A 55 2.22 -16.18 0.00
C ALA A 55 0.83 -16.39 -0.62
N LYS A 56 0.13 -17.47 -0.27
CA LYS A 56 -1.24 -17.73 -0.74
C LYS A 56 -2.24 -16.67 -0.27
N SER A 57 -2.10 -16.19 0.96
CA SER A 57 -2.95 -15.13 1.49
C SER A 57 -2.76 -13.82 0.72
N VAL A 58 -1.51 -13.46 0.41
CA VAL A 58 -1.19 -12.29 -0.42
C VAL A 58 -1.75 -12.47 -1.84
N GLU A 59 -1.52 -13.62 -2.48
CA GLU A 59 -2.09 -13.93 -3.80
C GLU A 59 -3.63 -13.82 -3.80
N HIS A 60 -4.28 -14.33 -2.75
CA HIS A 60 -5.72 -14.25 -2.60
C HIS A 60 -6.20 -12.81 -2.41
N PHE A 61 -5.51 -12.01 -1.59
CA PHE A 61 -5.81 -10.59 -1.41
C PHE A 61 -5.78 -9.84 -2.75
N PHE A 62 -4.70 -9.98 -3.52
CA PHE A 62 -4.57 -9.32 -4.82
C PHE A 62 -5.58 -9.86 -5.84
N ALA A 63 -5.90 -11.15 -5.82
CA ALA A 63 -6.93 -11.71 -6.69
C ALA A 63 -8.33 -11.15 -6.37
N THR A 64 -8.67 -11.01 -5.09
CA THR A 64 -9.92 -10.40 -4.64
C THR A 64 -9.98 -8.93 -5.05
N LEU A 65 -8.93 -8.16 -4.75
CA LEU A 65 -8.83 -6.75 -5.11
C LEU A 65 -8.94 -6.52 -6.62
N ARG A 66 -8.32 -7.40 -7.43
CA ARG A 66 -8.45 -7.40 -8.89
C ARG A 66 -9.90 -7.62 -9.34
N ASN A 67 -10.58 -8.61 -8.77
CA ASN A 67 -11.96 -8.92 -9.14
C ASN A 67 -12.90 -7.77 -8.75
N GLU A 68 -12.70 -7.15 -7.59
CA GLU A 68 -13.46 -5.99 -7.13
C GLU A 68 -13.27 -4.79 -8.06
N LEU A 69 -12.03 -4.50 -8.48
CA LEU A 69 -11.74 -3.46 -9.44
C LEU A 69 -12.45 -3.71 -10.78
N LEU A 70 -12.38 -4.94 -11.30
CA LEU A 70 -13.04 -5.29 -12.57
C LEU A 70 -14.55 -5.16 -12.50
N VAL A 71 -15.17 -5.63 -11.41
CA VAL A 71 -16.62 -5.47 -11.19
C VAL A 71 -16.99 -3.99 -11.14
N THR A 72 -16.18 -3.18 -10.45
CA THR A 72 -16.43 -1.74 -10.32
C THR A 72 -16.23 -1.01 -11.66
N ALA A 73 -15.20 -1.37 -12.43
CA ALA A 73 -14.91 -0.78 -13.75
C ALA A 73 -15.99 -1.10 -14.79
N GLY A 74 -16.53 -2.33 -14.75
CA GLY A 74 -17.62 -2.77 -15.63
C GLY A 74 -19.01 -2.32 -15.20
N ASP A 75 -19.15 -1.71 -14.02
CA ASP A 75 -20.44 -1.26 -13.51
C ASP A 75 -20.93 0.03 -14.20
N ARG A 76 -22.21 0.04 -14.58
CA ARG A 76 -22.81 1.19 -15.29
C ARG A 76 -22.87 2.45 -14.44
N SER A 77 -22.97 2.33 -13.11
CA SER A 77 -22.98 3.49 -12.23
C SER A 77 -21.59 4.14 -12.16
N THR A 78 -20.51 3.37 -12.26
CA THR A 78 -19.15 3.91 -12.37
C THR A 78 -18.96 4.71 -13.66
N LEU A 79 -19.41 4.17 -14.79
CA LEU A 79 -19.40 4.90 -16.07
C LEU A 79 -20.24 6.20 -15.99
N ALA A 80 -21.44 6.11 -15.41
CA ALA A 80 -22.31 7.26 -15.23
C ALA A 80 -21.67 8.33 -14.32
N ALA A 81 -21.03 7.91 -13.23
CA ALA A 81 -20.30 8.79 -12.31
C ALA A 81 -19.13 9.50 -13.01
N LEU A 82 -18.31 8.77 -13.76
CA LEU A 82 -17.20 9.34 -14.53
C LEU A 82 -17.70 10.44 -15.47
N ARG A 83 -18.76 10.15 -16.26
CA ARG A 83 -19.37 11.14 -17.18
C ARG A 83 -19.97 12.34 -16.46
N ALA A 84 -20.65 12.10 -15.34
CA ALA A 84 -21.26 13.16 -14.56
C ALA A 84 -20.21 14.11 -13.99
N PHE A 85 -19.11 13.58 -13.46
CA PHE A 85 -17.99 14.39 -12.98
C PHE A 85 -17.29 15.14 -14.11
N ASP A 86 -17.01 14.49 -15.24
CA ASP A 86 -16.38 15.15 -16.39
C ASP A 86 -17.25 16.32 -16.92
N THR A 87 -18.55 16.09 -17.07
CA THR A 87 -19.52 17.13 -17.45
C THR A 87 -19.57 18.26 -16.42
N ALA A 88 -19.58 17.92 -15.13
CA ALA A 88 -19.61 18.91 -14.06
C ALA A 88 -18.34 19.77 -14.05
N ILE A 89 -17.17 19.16 -14.24
CA ILE A 89 -15.87 19.84 -14.36
C ILE A 89 -15.86 20.78 -15.55
N ALA A 90 -16.36 20.36 -16.71
CA ALA A 90 -16.46 21.21 -17.89
C ALA A 90 -17.39 22.43 -17.67
N SER A 91 -18.37 22.31 -16.78
CA SER A 91 -19.27 23.39 -16.39
C SER A 91 -18.71 24.30 -15.28
N THR A 92 -17.63 23.88 -14.60
CA THR A 92 -16.95 24.67 -13.57
C THR A 92 -16.30 25.88 -14.22
N ARG A 93 -16.92 27.05 -14.05
CA ARG A 93 -16.38 28.32 -14.55
C ARG A 93 -15.30 28.81 -13.58
N PRO A 94 -14.14 29.27 -14.08
CA PRO A 94 -13.25 30.10 -13.28
C PRO A 94 -14.04 31.33 -12.82
N GLN A 95 -14.27 31.45 -11.51
CA GLN A 95 -15.00 32.56 -10.91
C GLN A 95 -14.05 33.74 -10.64
N ASP A 96 -14.63 34.90 -10.33
CA ASP A 96 -13.92 36.09 -9.82
C ASP A 96 -13.07 35.79 -8.55
N GLU A 97 -13.27 34.63 -7.92
CA GLU A 97 -12.60 34.16 -6.70
C GLU A 97 -11.31 33.36 -6.93
N ALA A 98 -10.84 33.17 -8.18
CA ALA A 98 -9.68 32.33 -8.48
C ALA A 98 -8.42 32.64 -7.64
N ALA A 99 -8.18 33.93 -7.34
CA ALA A 99 -7.06 34.35 -6.50
C ALA A 99 -7.25 33.99 -5.01
N ALA A 100 -8.49 34.02 -4.50
CA ALA A 100 -8.83 33.60 -3.15
C ALA A 100 -8.72 32.08 -3.01
N ASP A 101 -9.26 31.33 -3.97
CA ASP A 101 -9.17 29.86 -4.02
C ASP A 101 -7.71 29.40 -4.04
N ARG A 102 -6.88 30.00 -4.93
CA ARG A 102 -5.45 29.66 -4.98
C ARG A 102 -4.73 29.96 -3.67
N ARG A 103 -5.09 31.05 -2.97
CA ARG A 103 -4.52 31.37 -1.65
C ARG A 103 -4.96 30.37 -0.58
N ALA A 104 -6.21 29.93 -0.60
CA ALA A 104 -6.74 28.93 0.32
C ALA A 104 -6.03 27.58 0.13
N VAL A 105 -5.91 27.11 -1.12
CA VAL A 105 -5.18 25.88 -1.46
C VAL A 105 -3.71 25.97 -1.05
N ALA A 106 -3.02 27.07 -1.36
CA ALA A 106 -1.64 27.27 -0.95
C ALA A 106 -1.45 27.21 0.58
N THR A 107 -2.38 27.79 1.32
CA THR A 107 -2.38 27.77 2.80
C THR A 107 -2.57 26.34 3.31
N GLU A 108 -3.50 25.58 2.73
CA GLU A 108 -3.74 24.19 3.10
C GLU A 108 -2.55 23.29 2.75
N TYR A 109 -1.88 23.53 1.62
CA TYR A 109 -0.65 22.82 1.25
C TYR A 109 0.47 23.04 2.27
N ALA A 110 0.63 24.28 2.76
CA ALA A 110 1.62 24.57 3.80
C ALA A 110 1.25 23.93 5.15
N ARG A 111 -0.04 23.98 5.54
CA ARG A 111 -0.53 23.49 6.84
C ARG A 111 -0.65 21.97 6.91
N GLY A 112 -1.11 21.34 5.83
CA GLY A 112 -1.34 19.90 5.71
C GLY A 112 -0.12 19.20 5.11
N LEU A 113 0.00 19.27 3.78
CA LEU A 113 1.00 18.53 3.00
C LEU A 113 2.44 18.77 3.48
N ALA A 114 2.89 20.02 3.57
CA ALA A 114 4.26 20.34 3.97
C ALA A 114 4.58 19.91 5.41
N THR A 115 3.61 20.06 6.31
CA THR A 115 3.75 19.67 7.72
C THR A 115 3.85 18.15 7.86
N GLU A 116 3.03 17.39 7.14
CA GLU A 116 3.05 15.93 7.19
C GLU A 116 4.31 15.35 6.53
N LEU A 117 4.78 15.94 5.42
CA LEU A 117 6.09 15.63 4.84
C LEU A 117 7.21 15.84 5.86
N HIS A 118 7.20 16.98 6.57
CA HIS A 118 8.22 17.27 7.58
C HIS A 118 8.21 16.27 8.73
N LYS A 119 7.03 15.90 9.25
CA LYS A 119 6.88 14.87 10.30
C LYS A 119 7.45 13.52 9.88
N ARG A 120 7.38 13.19 8.59
CA ARG A 120 7.92 11.96 7.99
C ARG A 120 9.40 12.06 7.62
N GLY A 121 10.07 13.17 7.94
CA GLY A 121 11.46 13.41 7.58
C GLY A 121 11.68 13.62 6.08
N ARG A 122 10.66 14.10 5.36
CA ARG A 122 10.69 14.36 3.91
C ARG A 122 10.76 15.86 3.62
N SER A 123 11.40 16.21 2.51
CA SER A 123 11.50 17.59 2.04
C SER A 123 10.17 18.06 1.44
N PRO A 124 9.66 19.25 1.82
CA PRO A 124 8.45 19.82 1.21
C PRO A 124 8.69 20.47 -0.16
N SER A 125 9.81 20.16 -0.83
CA SER A 125 10.18 20.76 -2.13
C SER A 125 9.18 20.49 -3.26
N ILE A 126 8.35 19.45 -3.13
CA ILE A 126 7.32 19.09 -4.10
C ILE A 126 6.07 19.97 -4.02
N VAL A 127 5.87 20.69 -2.91
CA VAL A 127 4.65 21.45 -2.61
C VAL A 127 4.40 22.57 -3.64
N GLN A 128 5.42 23.38 -3.92
CA GLN A 128 5.28 24.51 -4.87
C GLN A 128 5.09 24.02 -6.31
N PRO A 129 5.89 23.06 -6.83
CA PRO A 129 5.65 22.47 -8.15
C PRO A 129 4.25 21.87 -8.33
N LEU A 130 3.68 21.24 -7.29
CA LEU A 130 2.30 20.74 -7.34
C LEU A 130 1.31 21.89 -7.51
N LEU A 131 1.39 22.92 -6.65
CA LEU A 131 0.51 24.08 -6.70
C LEU A 131 0.59 24.84 -8.04
N ASP A 132 1.79 24.98 -8.58
CA ASP A 132 2.04 25.67 -9.86
C ASP A 132 1.49 24.89 -11.05
N SER A 133 1.38 23.56 -10.94
CA SER A 133 0.84 22.70 -11.99
C SER A 133 -0.69 22.67 -12.06
N LEU A 134 -1.38 23.18 -11.03
CA LEU A 134 -2.84 23.19 -10.98
C LEU A 134 -3.43 24.29 -11.86
N ASP A 135 -4.36 23.90 -12.73
CA ASP A 135 -5.23 24.83 -13.44
C ASP A 135 -6.35 25.39 -12.54
N ASP A 136 -7.09 26.36 -13.03
CA ASP A 136 -8.13 27.06 -12.25
C ASP A 136 -9.27 26.12 -11.80
N VAL A 137 -9.55 25.07 -12.57
CA VAL A 137 -10.58 24.09 -12.21
C VAL A 137 -10.10 23.23 -11.06
N ALA A 138 -8.87 22.72 -11.12
CA ALA A 138 -8.27 21.96 -10.03
C ALA A 138 -8.16 22.82 -8.75
N ILE A 139 -7.75 24.09 -8.89
CA ILE A 139 -7.72 25.03 -7.77
C ILE A 139 -9.10 25.20 -7.14
N ARG A 140 -10.17 25.39 -7.93
CA ARG A 140 -11.52 25.52 -7.41
C ARG A 140 -11.98 24.26 -6.67
N LEU A 141 -11.77 23.08 -7.26
CA LEU A 141 -12.15 21.82 -6.65
C LEU A 141 -11.42 21.58 -5.33
N GLN A 142 -10.12 21.83 -5.29
CA GLN A 142 -9.35 21.67 -4.06
C GLN A 142 -9.67 22.74 -3.01
N ALA A 143 -10.01 23.97 -3.43
CA ALA A 143 -10.49 24.99 -2.50
C ALA A 143 -11.76 24.54 -1.78
N LEU A 144 -12.71 23.93 -2.50
CA LEU A 144 -13.97 23.43 -1.94
C LEU A 144 -13.79 22.16 -1.08
N TYR A 145 -13.06 21.16 -1.58
CA TYR A 145 -13.06 19.81 -1.00
C TYR A 145 -11.87 19.49 -0.09
N ILE A 146 -10.80 20.29 -0.16
CA ILE A 146 -9.59 20.09 0.65
C ILE A 146 -9.41 21.25 1.62
N ALA A 147 -9.26 22.47 1.10
CA ALA A 147 -8.99 23.65 1.93
C ALA A 147 -10.20 24.10 2.75
N GLY A 148 -11.40 24.13 2.14
CA GLY A 148 -12.67 24.46 2.79
C GLY A 148 -13.28 23.33 3.62
N ASN A 149 -12.67 22.14 3.59
CA ASN A 149 -13.17 20.97 4.30
C ASN A 149 -12.67 20.97 5.76
N GLU A 150 -13.61 21.10 6.70
CA GLU A 150 -13.33 21.19 8.14
C GLU A 150 -12.79 19.89 8.74
N ASN A 151 -12.94 18.75 8.04
CA ASN A 151 -12.37 17.49 8.50
C ASN A 151 -10.83 17.57 8.50
N PRO A 152 -10.18 16.88 9.45
CA PRO A 152 -8.72 16.86 9.52
C PRO A 152 -8.09 16.19 8.29
N THR A 153 -6.80 16.46 8.08
CA THR A 153 -5.97 15.74 7.13
C THR A 153 -6.08 14.23 7.37
N GLY A 154 -6.29 13.44 6.31
CA GLY A 154 -6.57 12.02 6.41
C GLY A 154 -8.05 11.64 6.62
N SER A 155 -8.96 12.62 6.70
CA SER A 155 -10.40 12.36 6.85
C SER A 155 -11.27 13.24 5.94
N LYS A 156 -10.69 13.78 4.87
CA LYS A 156 -11.39 14.68 3.93
C LYS A 156 -12.55 13.99 3.20
N HIS A 157 -12.46 12.67 3.03
CA HIS A 157 -13.54 11.80 2.52
C HIS A 157 -14.83 11.77 3.37
N LEU A 158 -14.88 12.42 4.53
CA LEU A 158 -16.11 12.51 5.31
C LEU A 158 -17.04 13.64 4.83
N LEU A 159 -16.57 14.51 3.93
CA LEU A 159 -17.36 15.60 3.37
C LEU A 159 -18.21 15.12 2.20
N ASP A 160 -19.52 15.06 2.37
CA ASP A 160 -20.44 14.66 1.29
C ASP A 160 -20.75 15.81 0.31
N SER A 161 -20.75 17.07 0.78
CA SER A 161 -21.05 18.26 -0.01
C SER A 161 -20.23 19.46 0.43
N ALA A 162 -19.72 20.25 -0.51
CA ALA A 162 -19.01 21.49 -0.23
C ALA A 162 -19.94 22.68 0.14
N GLY A 163 -21.26 22.49 0.03
CA GLY A 163 -22.25 23.51 0.40
C GLY A 163 -22.38 24.68 -0.59
N ASP A 164 -21.79 24.57 -1.78
CA ASP A 164 -21.99 25.51 -2.89
C ASP A 164 -23.02 25.00 -3.90
N ASP A 165 -23.45 25.88 -4.82
CA ASP A 165 -24.47 25.57 -5.84
C ASP A 165 -23.89 24.98 -7.14
N SER A 166 -22.64 24.48 -7.11
CA SER A 166 -22.01 23.93 -8.31
C SER A 166 -22.60 22.57 -8.70
N THR A 167 -22.62 22.31 -10.01
CA THR A 167 -23.00 21.00 -10.55
C THR A 167 -22.06 19.90 -10.02
N TYR A 168 -20.78 20.22 -9.80
CA TYR A 168 -19.84 19.26 -9.23
C TYR A 168 -20.28 18.81 -7.83
N THR A 169 -20.71 19.74 -6.98
CA THR A 169 -21.17 19.43 -5.63
C THR A 169 -22.46 18.62 -5.61
N ALA A 170 -23.39 18.89 -6.52
CA ALA A 170 -24.58 18.05 -6.67
C ALA A 170 -24.22 16.61 -7.07
N VAL A 171 -23.32 16.42 -8.04
CA VAL A 171 -22.86 15.08 -8.46
C VAL A 171 -22.08 14.40 -7.34
N HIS A 172 -21.21 15.13 -6.64
CA HIS A 172 -20.43 14.60 -5.53
C HIS A 172 -21.33 14.10 -4.41
N ALA A 173 -22.34 14.85 -4.00
CA ALA A 173 -23.26 14.47 -2.94
C ALA A 173 -24.05 13.18 -3.26
N ASP A 174 -24.34 12.93 -4.54
CA ASP A 174 -25.02 11.71 -5.00
C ASP A 174 -24.06 10.50 -5.07
N VAL A 175 -22.88 10.69 -5.67
CA VAL A 175 -21.95 9.59 -5.98
C VAL A 175 -21.05 9.22 -4.79
N HIS A 176 -20.57 10.22 -4.03
CA HIS A 176 -19.51 10.02 -3.04
C HIS A 176 -19.86 9.03 -1.92
N PRO A 177 -21.08 9.03 -1.34
CA PRO A 177 -21.42 8.04 -0.31
C PRO A 177 -21.30 6.58 -0.78
N ALA A 178 -21.52 6.29 -2.06
CA ALA A 178 -21.38 4.94 -2.60
C ALA A 178 -19.91 4.54 -2.74
N PHE A 179 -19.07 5.41 -3.29
CA PHE A 179 -17.64 5.18 -3.44
C PHE A 179 -16.88 5.18 -2.10
N ARG A 180 -17.32 5.99 -1.13
CA ARG A 180 -16.81 5.89 0.26
C ARG A 180 -17.10 4.52 0.87
N ARG A 181 -18.33 4.01 0.74
CA ARG A 181 -18.67 2.65 1.22
C ARG A 181 -17.88 1.57 0.50
N LEU A 182 -17.58 1.76 -0.79
CA LEU A 182 -16.71 0.87 -1.56
C LEU A 182 -15.31 0.83 -0.95
N LEU A 183 -14.72 2.01 -0.73
CA LEU A 183 -13.41 2.15 -0.08
C LEU A 183 -13.38 1.47 1.28
N GLU A 184 -14.34 1.78 2.16
CA GLU A 184 -14.41 1.24 3.52
C GLU A 184 -14.63 -0.29 3.54
N ARG A 185 -15.44 -0.81 2.61
CA ARG A 185 -15.78 -2.25 2.57
C ARG A 185 -14.64 -3.10 2.06
N TYR A 186 -13.94 -2.64 1.03
CA TYR A 186 -12.82 -3.37 0.43
C TYR A 186 -11.48 -3.01 1.08
N GLY A 187 -11.48 -1.98 1.94
CA GLY A 187 -10.32 -1.55 2.69
C GLY A 187 -9.22 -0.98 1.80
N VAL A 188 -9.54 -0.50 0.59
CA VAL A 188 -8.55 0.18 -0.27
C VAL A 188 -8.17 1.53 0.30
N TYR A 189 -6.98 2.03 -0.02
CA TYR A 189 -6.53 3.31 0.52
C TYR A 189 -7.29 4.47 -0.12
N ASP A 190 -7.45 4.44 -1.44
CA ASP A 190 -8.21 5.43 -2.21
C ASP A 190 -8.75 4.82 -3.51
N VAL A 191 -9.77 5.48 -4.08
CA VAL A 191 -10.43 5.13 -5.33
C VAL A 191 -10.45 6.36 -6.23
N PHE A 192 -9.88 6.22 -7.43
CA PHE A 192 -9.74 7.29 -8.40
C PHE A 192 -10.63 7.04 -9.62
N LEU A 193 -11.23 8.09 -10.15
CA LEU A 193 -11.76 8.13 -11.51
C LEU A 193 -10.95 9.13 -12.32
N VAL A 194 -10.45 8.69 -13.47
CA VAL A 194 -9.59 9.48 -14.35
C VAL A 194 -10.19 9.52 -15.74
N ASP A 195 -10.34 10.72 -16.29
CA ASP A 195 -10.81 10.92 -17.66
C ASP A 195 -9.74 10.49 -18.68
N ALA A 196 -10.16 9.79 -19.75
CA ALA A 196 -9.22 9.26 -20.74
C ALA A 196 -8.56 10.37 -21.57
N ALA A 197 -9.31 11.40 -21.96
CA ALA A 197 -8.88 12.41 -22.91
C ALA A 197 -7.95 13.44 -22.26
N SER A 198 -8.36 13.98 -21.10
CA SER A 198 -7.62 15.02 -20.39
C SER A 198 -6.61 14.45 -19.40
N ARG A 199 -6.69 13.15 -19.07
CA ARG A 199 -5.86 12.50 -18.05
C ARG A 199 -6.01 13.15 -16.66
N ARG A 200 -7.16 13.80 -16.40
CA ARG A 200 -7.43 14.47 -15.12
C ARG A 200 -8.01 13.49 -14.12
N VAL A 201 -7.57 13.56 -12.87
CA VAL A 201 -8.23 12.91 -11.74
C VAL A 201 -9.54 13.66 -11.47
N VAL A 202 -10.64 13.24 -12.09
CA VAL A 202 -11.94 13.92 -11.96
C VAL A 202 -12.58 13.67 -10.61
N TYR A 203 -12.17 12.59 -9.93
CA TYR A 203 -12.64 12.20 -8.61
C TYR A 203 -11.62 11.31 -7.89
N THR A 204 -11.46 11.53 -6.59
CA THR A 204 -10.84 10.60 -5.61
C THR A 204 -11.77 10.53 -4.40
N VAL A 205 -11.77 9.44 -3.64
CA VAL A 205 -12.52 9.39 -2.37
C VAL A 205 -11.78 10.17 -1.30
N PHE A 206 -10.49 9.91 -1.11
CA PHE A 206 -9.70 10.42 0.03
C PHE A 206 -9.43 11.93 -0.04
N LYS A 207 -9.52 12.53 -1.23
CA LYS A 207 -9.32 13.98 -1.49
C LYS A 207 -7.94 14.48 -1.07
N GLU A 208 -6.90 13.91 -1.68
CA GLU A 208 -5.53 14.41 -1.58
C GLU A 208 -5.22 15.44 -2.68
N VAL A 209 -3.97 15.91 -2.71
CA VAL A 209 -3.51 17.00 -3.60
C VAL A 209 -3.44 16.63 -5.09
N ASP A 210 -3.68 15.37 -5.41
CA ASP A 210 -3.89 14.86 -6.78
C ASP A 210 -5.32 15.09 -7.28
N PHE A 211 -6.27 15.43 -6.41
CA PHE A 211 -7.65 15.69 -6.78
C PHE A 211 -7.76 16.86 -7.78
N GLY A 212 -8.36 16.61 -8.94
CA GLY A 212 -8.49 17.58 -10.02
C GLY A 212 -7.20 17.81 -10.83
N ALA A 213 -6.06 17.27 -10.40
CA ALA A 213 -4.79 17.44 -11.09
C ALA A 213 -4.73 16.60 -12.37
N SER A 214 -3.86 17.02 -13.31
CA SER A 214 -3.58 16.26 -14.53
C SER A 214 -2.45 15.26 -14.32
N LEU A 215 -2.65 14.03 -14.77
CA LEU A 215 -1.64 12.97 -14.83
C LEU A 215 -0.84 13.00 -16.15
N ALA A 216 -1.19 13.87 -17.10
CA ALA A 216 -0.44 14.03 -18.36
C ALA A 216 0.74 15.02 -18.23
N SER A 217 0.78 15.82 -17.18
CA SER A 217 1.74 16.92 -17.03
C SER A 217 2.06 17.22 -15.58
N GLY A 218 3.09 18.05 -15.35
CA GLY A 218 3.48 18.45 -14.01
C GLY A 218 4.14 17.32 -13.21
N PRO A 219 4.26 17.47 -11.88
CA PRO A 219 5.00 16.52 -11.04
C PRO A 219 4.37 15.12 -10.98
N LEU A 220 3.07 14.99 -11.25
CA LEU A 220 2.37 13.71 -11.17
C LEU A 220 2.50 12.85 -12.44
N ALA A 221 2.98 13.41 -13.55
CA ALA A 221 3.06 12.70 -14.84
C ALA A 221 3.99 11.48 -14.82
N SER A 222 4.97 11.45 -13.91
CA SER A 222 5.90 10.32 -13.75
C SER A 222 5.55 9.41 -12.57
N SER A 223 4.39 9.58 -11.94
CA SER A 223 3.95 8.78 -10.81
C SER A 223 3.43 7.40 -11.20
N GLY A 224 3.36 6.49 -10.23
CA GLY A 224 2.79 5.16 -10.36
C GLY A 224 1.33 5.21 -10.77
N LEU A 225 0.57 6.17 -10.24
CA LEU A 225 -0.81 6.43 -10.65
C LEU A 225 -0.89 6.79 -12.15
N ALA A 226 -0.07 7.74 -12.62
CA ALA A 226 -0.05 8.09 -14.04
C ALA A 226 0.27 6.87 -14.93
N ARG A 227 1.33 6.12 -14.59
CA ARG A 227 1.74 4.92 -15.31
C ARG A 227 0.67 3.85 -15.38
N VAL A 228 0.01 3.53 -14.25
CA VAL A 228 -0.99 2.47 -14.22
C VAL A 228 -2.23 2.85 -15.02
N ILE A 229 -2.65 4.12 -14.94
CA ILE A 229 -3.77 4.66 -15.72
C ILE A 229 -3.40 4.67 -17.22
N ASP A 230 -2.18 5.09 -17.60
CA ASP A 230 -1.73 5.06 -19.01
C ASP A 230 -1.77 3.64 -19.58
N ALA A 231 -1.27 2.67 -18.82
CA ALA A 231 -1.31 1.27 -19.21
C ALA A 231 -2.75 0.76 -19.35
N ALA A 232 -3.66 1.10 -18.43
CA ALA A 232 -5.06 0.68 -18.49
C ALA A 232 -5.79 1.25 -19.71
N LEU A 233 -5.60 2.54 -20.01
CA LEU A 233 -6.19 3.18 -21.19
C LEU A 233 -5.62 2.60 -22.50
N ALA A 234 -4.31 2.35 -22.56
CA ALA A 234 -3.65 1.81 -23.74
C ALA A 234 -4.10 0.38 -24.06
N GLU A 235 -4.31 -0.44 -23.03
CA GLU A 235 -4.87 -1.78 -23.18
C GLU A 235 -6.34 -1.73 -23.64
N GLY A 236 -7.16 -0.86 -23.04
CA GLY A 236 -8.49 -0.50 -23.54
C GLY A 236 -9.45 -1.68 -23.76
N ARG A 237 -9.27 -2.78 -23.02
CA ARG A 237 -10.08 -4.00 -23.12
C ARG A 237 -10.84 -4.27 -21.82
N PRO A 238 -12.05 -4.87 -21.91
CA PRO A 238 -12.69 -5.46 -20.75
C PRO A 238 -11.76 -6.45 -20.05
N ASP A 239 -11.94 -6.63 -18.74
CA ASP A 239 -11.19 -7.57 -17.90
C ASP A 239 -9.66 -7.32 -17.81
N THR A 240 -9.16 -6.21 -18.35
CA THR A 240 -7.78 -5.77 -18.12
C THR A 240 -7.63 -5.15 -16.74
N VAL A 241 -6.62 -5.60 -16.00
CA VAL A 241 -6.08 -4.89 -14.83
C VAL A 241 -4.59 -4.67 -15.03
N THR A 242 -4.16 -3.43 -14.84
CA THR A 242 -2.76 -3.02 -14.80
C THR A 242 -2.32 -2.76 -13.38
N PHE A 243 -1.02 -2.83 -13.13
CA PHE A 243 -0.42 -2.69 -11.80
C PHE A 243 0.84 -1.83 -11.88
N SER A 244 1.02 -0.93 -10.91
CA SER A 244 2.30 -0.27 -10.65
C SER A 244 2.85 -0.75 -9.31
N ASP A 245 4.13 -1.13 -9.28
CA ASP A 245 4.81 -1.49 -8.03
C ASP A 245 4.92 -0.29 -7.08
N PHE A 246 5.42 -0.54 -5.87
CA PHE A 246 5.59 0.47 -4.84
C PHE A 246 6.63 1.52 -5.22
N GLU A 247 6.25 2.77 -5.06
CA GLU A 247 7.13 3.93 -5.20
C GLU A 247 6.69 5.06 -4.26
N PRO A 248 7.58 6.00 -3.91
CA PRO A 248 7.17 7.19 -3.17
C PRO A 248 6.12 7.97 -3.95
N TYR A 249 5.01 8.33 -3.30
CA TYR A 249 3.93 9.08 -3.90
C TYR A 249 3.72 10.39 -3.14
N ALA A 250 4.03 11.51 -3.81
CA ALA A 250 4.00 12.83 -3.20
C ALA A 250 2.63 13.20 -2.60
N PRO A 251 1.48 12.91 -3.24
CA PRO A 251 0.17 13.20 -2.66
C PRO A 251 -0.08 12.49 -1.32
N SER A 252 0.40 11.25 -1.17
CA SER A 252 0.37 10.51 0.10
C SER A 252 1.61 10.76 0.96
N TYR A 253 2.11 12.01 0.97
CA TYR A 253 3.22 12.47 1.81
C TYR A 253 4.55 11.72 1.60
N GLU A 254 4.86 11.34 0.35
CA GLU A 254 6.05 10.54 -0.01
C GLU A 254 6.08 9.17 0.71
N ALA A 255 4.93 8.70 1.18
CA ALA A 255 4.75 7.31 1.56
C ALA A 255 4.89 6.44 0.30
N PRO A 256 5.40 5.20 0.44
CA PRO A 256 5.24 4.22 -0.61
C PRO A 256 3.77 4.09 -0.99
N ALA A 257 3.48 3.97 -2.28
CA ALA A 257 2.14 3.69 -2.79
C ALA A 257 2.26 2.77 -4.01
N SER A 258 1.26 1.93 -4.18
CA SER A 258 1.09 1.04 -5.34
C SER A 258 -0.36 1.12 -5.77
N PHE A 259 -0.58 0.93 -7.07
CA PHE A 259 -1.88 1.15 -7.68
C PHE A 259 -2.23 -0.01 -8.61
N ILE A 260 -3.52 -0.30 -8.72
CA ILE A 260 -4.09 -1.10 -9.80
C ILE A 260 -5.12 -0.27 -10.56
N ALA A 261 -5.23 -0.47 -11.87
CA ALA A 261 -6.21 0.25 -12.69
C ALA A 261 -6.87 -0.64 -13.73
N ALA A 262 -8.09 -0.27 -14.09
CA ALA A 262 -8.88 -0.92 -15.13
C ALA A 262 -9.57 0.15 -16.00
N PRO A 263 -9.67 -0.06 -17.31
CA PRO A 263 -10.36 0.88 -18.19
C PRO A 263 -11.87 0.84 -17.94
N ILE A 264 -12.49 2.02 -17.98
CA ILE A 264 -13.94 2.19 -18.01
C ILE A 264 -14.36 2.38 -19.46
N LEU A 265 -15.23 1.50 -19.94
CA LEU A 265 -15.62 1.43 -21.35
C LEU A 265 -17.11 1.79 -21.53
N ASP A 266 -17.44 2.43 -22.65
CA ASP A 266 -18.81 2.48 -23.18
C ASP A 266 -18.83 1.82 -24.56
N GLY A 267 -19.34 0.58 -24.61
CA GLY A 267 -19.14 -0.29 -25.75
C GLY A 267 -17.65 -0.57 -25.97
N GLU A 268 -17.12 -0.18 -27.12
CA GLU A 268 -15.69 -0.32 -27.46
C GLU A 268 -14.87 0.95 -27.14
N ALA A 269 -15.52 2.05 -26.76
CA ALA A 269 -14.84 3.30 -26.48
C ALA A 269 -14.31 3.35 -25.04
N VAL A 270 -13.02 3.63 -24.88
CA VAL A 270 -12.43 3.89 -23.55
C VAL A 270 -12.78 5.30 -23.12
N ILE A 271 -13.58 5.43 -22.06
CA ILE A 271 -14.04 6.73 -21.53
C ILE A 271 -13.08 7.24 -20.45
N GLY A 272 -12.46 6.34 -19.71
CA GLY A 272 -11.53 6.68 -18.64
C GLY A 272 -10.97 5.44 -17.98
N ALA A 273 -10.45 5.59 -16.78
CA ALA A 273 -9.99 4.49 -15.94
C ALA A 273 -10.42 4.70 -14.49
N ILE A 274 -10.68 3.59 -13.81
CA ILE A 274 -10.75 3.54 -12.36
C ILE A 274 -9.43 2.97 -11.84
N ALA A 275 -8.95 3.51 -10.72
CA ALA A 275 -7.82 2.93 -10.01
C ALA A 275 -8.09 2.82 -8.51
N PHE A 276 -7.50 1.79 -7.91
CA PHE A 276 -7.40 1.65 -6.46
C PHE A 276 -5.95 1.83 -6.03
N GLN A 277 -5.74 2.64 -4.98
CA GLN A 277 -4.47 2.64 -4.25
C GLN A 277 -4.50 1.53 -3.21
N ILE A 278 -3.43 0.75 -3.18
CA ILE A 278 -3.34 -0.45 -2.34
C ILE A 278 -3.12 -0.06 -0.88
N PRO A 279 -3.84 -0.66 0.08
CA PRO A 279 -3.69 -0.40 1.51
C PRO A 279 -2.44 -1.08 2.04
N ILE A 280 -1.33 -0.34 2.07
CA ILE A 280 -0.02 -0.88 2.46
C ILE A 280 0.00 -1.51 3.84
N ASP A 281 -0.65 -0.87 4.80
CA ASP A 281 -0.66 -1.37 6.18
C ASP A 281 -1.38 -2.72 6.23
N THR A 282 -2.51 -2.87 5.54
CA THR A 282 -3.23 -4.16 5.45
C THR A 282 -2.39 -5.26 4.79
N VAL A 283 -1.68 -4.94 3.70
CA VAL A 283 -0.78 -5.92 3.04
C VAL A 283 0.39 -6.27 3.98
N SER A 284 0.95 -5.27 4.67
CA SER A 284 2.05 -5.47 5.61
C SER A 284 1.63 -6.31 6.81
N ASP A 285 0.44 -6.08 7.36
CA ASP A 285 -0.11 -6.84 8.48
C ASP A 285 -0.36 -8.30 8.08
N LEU A 286 -0.88 -8.52 6.87
CA LEU A 286 -1.09 -9.86 6.31
C LEU A 286 0.24 -10.63 6.19
N ILE A 287 1.31 -9.93 5.79
CA ILE A 287 2.64 -10.52 5.64
C ILE A 287 3.31 -10.73 7.00
N SER A 288 3.10 -9.81 7.95
CA SER A 288 3.76 -9.79 9.25
C SER A 288 3.16 -10.76 10.28
N GLU A 289 2.15 -11.56 9.89
CA GLU A 289 1.61 -12.62 10.73
C GLU A 289 2.72 -13.64 11.06
N THR A 290 2.93 -13.83 12.36
CA THR A 290 4.09 -14.56 12.91
C THR A 290 3.71 -15.57 13.98
N THR A 291 2.43 -15.92 14.07
CA THR A 291 1.92 -16.94 14.99
C THR A 291 2.74 -18.22 14.88
N GLY A 292 3.39 -18.62 15.98
CA GLY A 292 4.21 -19.84 16.05
C GLY A 292 5.67 -19.69 15.64
N MET A 293 6.16 -18.47 15.35
CA MET A 293 7.55 -18.22 14.93
C MET A 293 8.50 -17.74 16.06
N GLY A 294 7.99 -17.58 17.28
CA GLY A 294 8.78 -17.12 18.43
C GLY A 294 9.07 -15.61 18.41
N GLU A 295 10.07 -15.18 19.19
CA GLU A 295 10.40 -13.75 19.38
C GLU A 295 11.19 -13.15 18.21
N THR A 296 12.00 -13.97 17.53
CA THR A 296 12.94 -13.51 16.50
C THR A 296 12.50 -13.82 15.07
N GLY A 297 11.38 -14.51 14.90
CA GLY A 297 10.84 -14.83 13.58
C GLY A 297 10.05 -13.68 12.97
N GLU A 298 10.27 -13.45 11.68
CA GLU A 298 9.51 -12.52 10.86
C GLU A 298 9.28 -13.09 9.47
N THR A 299 8.23 -12.59 8.81
CA THR A 299 7.97 -12.80 7.40
C THR A 299 7.88 -11.42 6.76
N TYR A 300 8.49 -11.25 5.60
CA TYR A 300 8.48 -10.00 4.84
C TYR A 300 8.50 -10.28 3.34
N ALA A 301 7.98 -9.35 2.55
CA ALA A 301 8.05 -9.40 1.10
C ALA A 301 9.20 -8.52 0.61
N VAL A 302 9.89 -8.98 -0.44
CA VAL A 302 11.00 -8.27 -1.09
C VAL A 302 10.74 -8.25 -2.59
N GLY A 303 10.94 -7.10 -3.21
CA GLY A 303 10.85 -6.95 -4.66
C GLY A 303 12.07 -7.53 -5.39
N PRO A 304 12.01 -7.66 -6.72
CA PRO A 304 13.17 -8.05 -7.53
C PRO A 304 14.38 -7.11 -7.39
N ASP A 305 14.12 -5.86 -7.01
CA ASP A 305 15.10 -4.82 -6.69
C ASP A 305 15.78 -4.97 -5.32
N ARG A 306 15.42 -6.03 -4.57
CA ARG A 306 15.89 -6.32 -3.21
C ARG A 306 15.45 -5.33 -2.14
N LEU A 307 14.43 -4.50 -2.42
CA LEU A 307 13.85 -3.62 -1.42
C LEU A 307 12.59 -4.24 -0.82
N PHE A 308 12.29 -3.92 0.44
CA PHE A 308 11.10 -4.41 1.13
C PHE A 308 9.80 -3.93 0.45
N ARG A 309 8.78 -4.80 0.45
CA ARG A 309 7.38 -4.53 0.03
C ARG A 309 6.37 -4.67 1.17
N SER A 310 6.87 -4.96 2.36
CA SER A 310 6.12 -4.97 3.61
C SER A 310 6.95 -4.32 4.70
N ASN A 311 6.29 -3.80 5.73
CA ASN A 311 7.01 -3.38 6.92
C ASN A 311 7.60 -4.59 7.65
N SER A 312 8.83 -4.48 8.15
CA SER A 312 9.36 -5.41 9.15
C SER A 312 8.64 -5.17 10.46
N ARG A 313 8.34 -6.24 11.20
CA ARG A 313 7.82 -6.14 12.56
C ARG A 313 8.79 -5.46 13.53
N PHE A 314 10.07 -5.33 13.15
CA PHE A 314 11.12 -4.68 13.93
C PHE A 314 11.38 -3.23 13.50
N ALA A 315 10.52 -2.62 12.66
CA ALA A 315 10.69 -1.25 12.19
C ALA A 315 10.89 -0.24 13.34
N ALA A 316 10.16 -0.40 14.44
CA ALA A 316 10.30 0.42 15.65
C ALA A 316 11.68 0.27 16.30
N ASP A 317 12.20 -0.96 16.42
CA ASP A 317 13.52 -1.24 16.98
C ASP A 317 14.65 -0.69 16.09
N LEU A 318 14.39 -0.62 14.78
CA LEU A 318 15.26 0.00 13.78
C LEU A 318 15.15 1.54 13.76
N GLY A 319 14.21 2.13 14.50
CA GLY A 319 14.00 3.57 14.56
C GLY A 319 13.47 4.18 13.26
N VAL A 320 12.79 3.39 12.42
CA VAL A 320 12.23 3.84 11.14
C VAL A 320 10.70 3.71 11.13
N PRO A 321 9.97 4.68 10.53
CA PRO A 321 8.51 4.63 10.46
C PRO A 321 7.99 3.55 9.49
N SER A 322 8.79 3.16 8.51
CA SER A 322 8.49 2.10 7.55
C SER A 322 9.79 1.53 6.99
N THR A 323 9.83 0.24 6.71
CA THR A 323 10.94 -0.40 5.98
C THR A 323 10.64 -0.55 4.49
N ILE A 324 9.43 -0.24 4.02
CA ILE A 324 9.06 -0.43 2.61
C ILE A 324 9.92 0.48 1.73
N LEU A 325 10.45 -0.08 0.63
CA LEU A 325 11.46 0.54 -0.23
C LEU A 325 12.81 0.83 0.45
N ALA A 326 13.03 0.36 1.67
CA ALA A 326 14.35 0.35 2.30
C ALA A 326 15.16 -0.88 1.85
N PRO A 327 16.50 -0.77 1.78
CA PRO A 327 17.41 -1.89 1.52
C PRO A 327 17.59 -2.84 2.71
#